data_AF-A0AA86VZH5-F1
#
_entry.id   AF-A0AA86VZH5-F1
#
_cell.length_a   1.000
_cell.length_b   1.000
_cell.length_c   1.000
_cell.angle_alpha   90.00
_cell.angle_beta   90.00
_cell.angle_gamma   90.00
#
_symmetry.space_group_name_H-M   'P 1'
#
loop_
_entity.id
_entity.type
_entity.pdbx_description
1 polymer ?
#
loop_
_entity_poly.entity_id
_entity_poly.type
_entity_poly.pdbx_seq_one_letter_code
_entity_poly.pdbx_strand_id
1 'polypeptide(L)'
;MSNIEVHVDNGKVVEISGEWKPQKESKASDWRCGHWWEYGYVRRLEVPEEADLEIIEALIRNARFLEVQIPKCIHGKDVVSSRVNLRE
;
A
#
# COMPACT_ATOMS: atom_id res chain seq x y z
N MET A 1 13.95 -4.50 13.56
CA MET A 1 12.98 -4.94 12.54
C MET A 1 12.07 -3.77 12.27
N SER A 2 11.83 -3.43 11.00
CA SER A 2 11.00 -2.28 10.63
C SER A 2 9.52 -2.63 10.87
N ASN A 3 8.82 -1.83 11.68
CA ASN A 3 7.39 -1.99 11.95
C ASN A 3 6.57 -1.40 10.77
N ILE A 4 6.66 -2.03 9.61
CA ILE A 4 5.88 -1.65 8.42
C ILE A 4 4.70 -2.59 8.32
N GLU A 5 3.50 -2.03 8.22
CA GLU A 5 2.25 -2.76 8.02
C GLU A 5 1.66 -2.35 6.66
N VAL A 6 1.27 -3.36 5.88
CA VAL A 6 0.49 -3.18 4.65
C VAL A 6 -0.81 -3.95 4.84
N HIS A 7 -1.94 -3.26 4.71
CA HIS A 7 -3.26 -3.89 4.87
C HIS A 7 -4.27 -3.37 3.85
N VAL A 8 -5.27 -4.20 3.57
CA VAL A 8 -6.40 -3.85 2.70
C VAL A 8 -7.55 -3.37 3.58
N ASP A 9 -7.90 -2.09 3.47
CA ASP A 9 -9.03 -1.47 4.14
C ASP A 9 -10.26 -1.52 3.24
N ASN A 10 -11.32 -2.16 3.75
CA ASN A 10 -12.63 -2.30 3.13
C ASN A 10 -12.63 -2.78 1.66
N GLY A 11 -11.60 -3.55 1.26
CA GLY A 11 -11.46 -4.08 -0.11
C GLY A 11 -11.30 -3.02 -1.21
N LYS A 12 -10.91 -1.78 -0.88
CA LYS A 12 -10.75 -0.68 -1.86
C LYS A 12 -9.52 0.19 -1.65
N VAL A 13 -8.93 0.12 -0.47
CA VAL A 13 -7.77 0.94 -0.11
C VAL A 13 -6.66 0.04 0.37
N VAL A 14 -5.47 0.20 -0.20
CA VAL A 14 -4.24 -0.34 0.38
C VAL A 14 -3.65 0.74 1.27
N GLU A 15 -3.59 0.46 2.57
CA GLU A 15 -2.93 1.30 3.54
C GLU A 15 -1.53 0.75 3.86
N ILE A 16 -0.55 1.65 3.82
CA ILE A 16 0.83 1.41 4.20
C ILE A 16 1.12 2.31 5.40
N SER A 17 1.47 1.71 6.53
CA SER A 17 1.79 2.45 7.74
C SER A 17 3.05 1.93 8.43
N GLY A 18 3.68 2.80 9.22
CA GLY A 18 4.80 2.38 10.07
C GLY A 18 5.34 3.51 10.93
N GLU A 19 6.05 3.11 11.98
CA GLU A 19 6.69 4.03 12.93
C GLU A 19 8.16 4.29 12.54
N TRP A 20 8.62 5.54 12.64
CA TRP A 20 10.01 5.89 12.32
C TRP A 20 11.01 5.38 13.37
N LYS A 21 10.59 5.31 14.63
CA LYS A 21 11.39 4.83 15.76
C LYS A 21 10.48 4.03 16.69
N PRO A 22 10.91 2.86 17.20
CA PRO A 22 10.16 2.17 18.23
C PRO A 22 10.04 3.10 19.45
N GLN A 23 8.82 3.46 19.84
CA GLN A 23 8.58 4.32 20.98
C GLN A 23 9.15 3.68 22.25
N LYS A 24 10.29 4.18 22.73
CA LYS A 24 10.77 3.85 24.08
C LYS A 24 10.00 4.58 25.18
N GLU A 25 9.28 5.66 24.86
CA GLU A 25 8.86 6.64 25.89
C GLU A 25 7.49 7.32 25.67
N SER A 26 6.66 6.89 24.72
CA SER A 26 5.34 7.54 24.56
C SER A 26 4.27 6.83 25.38
N LYS A 27 3.55 7.62 26.18
CA LYS A 27 2.36 7.21 26.94
C LYS A 27 1.10 7.16 26.04
N ALA A 28 1.21 7.48 24.75
CA ALA A 28 0.09 7.39 23.83
C ALA A 28 -0.08 5.91 23.44
N SER A 29 -1.21 5.31 23.82
CA SER A 29 -1.51 3.91 23.50
C SER A 29 -1.69 3.65 22.00
N ASP A 30 -1.79 4.71 21.20
CA ASP A 30 -1.89 4.66 19.74
C ASP A 30 -1.18 5.88 19.13
N TRP A 31 -0.07 5.63 18.40
CA TRP A 31 0.71 6.67 17.72
C TRP A 31 -0.04 7.30 16.53
N ARG A 32 -1.13 6.67 16.09
CA ARG A 32 -1.96 7.14 14.97
C ARG A 32 -2.94 8.25 15.38
N CYS A 33 -3.02 8.58 16.68
CA CYS A 33 -3.86 9.65 17.20
C CYS A 33 -3.14 11.02 17.22
N GLY A 34 -3.88 12.10 16.91
CA GLY A 34 -3.36 13.47 16.94
C GLY A 34 -2.35 13.76 15.82
N HIS A 35 -1.16 14.27 16.18
CA HIS A 35 -0.08 14.63 15.26
C HIS A 35 0.72 13.40 14.80
N TRP A 36 0.05 12.39 14.25
CA TRP A 36 0.63 11.09 13.90
C TRP A 36 1.86 11.17 12.98
N TRP A 37 1.96 12.20 12.15
CA TRP A 37 3.08 12.42 11.22
C TRP A 37 4.42 12.70 11.91
N GLU A 38 4.41 13.03 13.21
CA GLU A 38 5.63 13.19 14.01
C GLU A 38 6.23 11.84 14.45
N TYR A 39 5.41 10.79 14.48
CA TYR A 39 5.76 9.47 15.02
C TYR A 39 5.90 8.40 13.94
N GLY A 40 5.23 8.57 12.81
CA GLY A 40 5.25 7.60 11.74
C GLY A 40 4.78 8.15 10.40
N TYR A 41 4.35 7.23 9.55
CA TYR A 41 3.77 7.53 8.26
C TYR A 41 2.53 6.67 8.00
N VAL A 42 1.59 7.26 7.26
CA VAL A 42 0.43 6.58 6.69
C VAL A 42 0.32 7.03 5.23
N ARG A 43 0.14 6.06 4.33
CA ARG A 43 -0.15 6.26 2.91
C ARG A 43 -1.32 5.37 2.55
N ARG A 44 -2.35 5.96 1.94
CA ARG A 44 -3.56 5.25 1.50
C ARG A 44 -3.66 5.37 -0.01
N LEU A 45 -3.77 4.24 -0.68
CA LEU A 45 -3.89 4.13 -2.13
C LEU A 45 -5.25 3.52 -2.44
N GLU A 46 -6.11 4.27 -3.12
CA GLU A 46 -7.32 3.70 -3.71
C GLU A 46 -6.92 2.83 -4.90
N VAL A 47 -7.44 1.61 -4.92
CA VAL A 47 -7.16 0.63 -5.98
C VAL A 47 -8.35 0.50 -6.92
N PRO A 48 -8.11 0.22 -8.22
CA PRO A 48 -9.19 -0.02 -9.17
C PRO A 48 -10.07 -1.22 -8.76
N GLU A 49 -11.31 -1.25 -9.25
CA GLU A 49 -12.22 -2.38 -9.01
C GLU A 49 -11.69 -3.69 -9.59
N GLU A 50 -10.83 -3.61 -10.61
CA GLU A 50 -10.20 -4.77 -11.24
C GLU A 50 -8.95 -5.24 -10.49
N ALA A 51 -8.64 -4.73 -9.30
CA ALA A 51 -7.53 -5.23 -8.50
C ALA A 51 -7.89 -6.55 -7.80
N ASP A 52 -7.00 -7.54 -7.89
CA ASP A 52 -7.10 -8.77 -7.12
C ASP A 52 -6.41 -8.59 -5.77
N LEU A 53 -7.21 -8.19 -4.78
CA LEU A 53 -6.72 -7.84 -3.45
C LEU A 53 -6.41 -9.07 -2.58
N GLU A 54 -6.82 -10.27 -3.01
CA GLU A 54 -6.56 -11.51 -2.29
C GLU A 54 -5.09 -11.95 -2.40
N ILE A 55 -4.40 -11.49 -3.43
CA ILE A 55 -3.02 -11.88 -3.78
C ILE A 55 -2.05 -10.69 -3.82
N ILE A 56 -2.32 -9.64 -3.03
CA ILE A 56 -1.35 -8.54 -2.86
C ILE A 56 -0.08 -9.07 -2.19
N GLU A 57 1.07 -8.65 -2.71
CA GLU A 57 2.38 -8.95 -2.13
C GLU A 57 3.08 -7.65 -1.70
N ALA A 58 3.77 -7.70 -0.56
CA ALA A 58 4.60 -6.61 -0.07
C ALA A 58 6.00 -7.14 0.28
N LEU A 59 7.03 -6.52 -0.29
CA LEU A 59 8.41 -6.97 -0.20
C LEU A 59 9.33 -5.79 0.12
N ILE A 60 10.29 -5.99 1.03
CA ILE A 60 11.36 -5.02 1.25
C ILE A 60 12.55 -5.40 0.37
N ARG A 61 12.83 -4.59 -0.65
CA ARG A 61 14.01 -4.73 -1.50
C ARG A 61 15.19 -3.93 -0.97
N ASN A 62 16.38 -4.54 -1.00
CA ASN A 62 17.66 -3.92 -0.62
C ASN A 62 17.63 -3.26 0.77
N ALA A 63 16.83 -3.80 1.69
CA ALA A 63 16.59 -3.27 3.04
C ALA A 63 16.11 -1.81 3.10
N ARG A 64 15.64 -1.22 1.98
CA ARG A 64 15.34 0.22 1.89
C ARG A 64 14.01 0.54 1.22
N PHE A 65 13.63 -0.22 0.20
CA PHE A 65 12.46 0.08 -0.61
C PHE A 65 11.35 -0.91 -0.30
N LEU A 66 10.18 -0.40 0.10
CA LEU A 66 8.95 -1.19 0.13
C LEU A 66 8.39 -1.23 -1.28
N GLU A 67 8.27 -2.44 -1.83
CA GLU A 67 7.58 -2.72 -3.08
C GLU A 67 6.25 -3.39 -2.73
N VAL A 68 5.15 -2.82 -3.24
CA VAL A 68 3.81 -3.39 -3.11
C VAL A 68 3.31 -3.72 -4.50
N GLN A 69 3.00 -5.00 -4.73
CA GLN A 69 2.47 -5.48 -5.99
C GLN A 69 0.97 -5.74 -5.82
N ILE A 70 0.17 -5.10 -6.68
CA ILE A 70 -1.29 -5.20 -6.68
C ILE A 70 -1.69 -5.78 -8.04
N PRO A 71 -1.96 -7.10 -8.12
CA PRO A 71 -2.34 -7.75 -9.36
C PRO A 71 -3.71 -7.26 -9.85
N LYS A 72 -3.95 -7.42 -11.15
CA LYS A 72 -5.27 -7.19 -11.76
C LYS A 72 -5.99 -8.52 -11.94
N CYS A 73 -7.30 -8.54 -11.67
CA CYS A 73 -8.21 -9.64 -11.98
C CYS A 73 -8.16 -9.95 -13.48
N ILE A 74 -7.88 -11.21 -13.83
CA ILE A 74 -7.79 -11.68 -15.22
C ILE A 74 -9.19 -11.93 -15.83
N HIS A 75 -10.24 -11.98 -15.00
CA HIS A 75 -11.61 -12.29 -15.43
C HIS A 75 -12.39 -11.04 -15.90
N GLY A 76 -12.06 -10.57 -17.12
CA GLY A 76 -13.07 -10.22 -18.13
C GLY A 76 -13.69 -8.81 -18.16
N LYS A 77 -12.93 -7.80 -18.64
CA LYS A 77 -13.40 -6.76 -19.58
C LYS A 77 -12.30 -6.24 -20.52
N ASP A 78 -11.43 -7.12 -21.02
CA ASP A 78 -10.64 -6.81 -22.23
C ASP A 78 -11.47 -7.08 -23.50
N VAL A 79 -12.55 -6.32 -23.66
CA VAL A 79 -13.13 -6.04 -24.99
C VAL A 79 -13.53 -4.57 -25.02
N VAL A 80 -12.56 -3.66 -24.95
CA VAL A 80 -12.54 -2.47 -25.82
C VAL A 80 -11.07 -2.13 -26.12
N SER A 81 -10.69 -2.44 -27.35
CA SER A 81 -9.59 -1.87 -28.12
C SER A 81 -9.20 -0.45 -27.71
N SER A 82 -7.98 -0.28 -27.20
CA SER A 82 -7.23 0.96 -27.39
C SER A 82 -5.92 0.64 -28.08
N ARG A 83 -5.97 0.70 -29.42
CA ARG A 83 -4.81 0.77 -30.31
C ARG A 83 -3.80 1.78 -29.77
N VAL A 84 -2.59 1.34 -29.45
CA VAL A 84 -1.45 2.24 -29.32
C VAL A 84 -0.75 2.24 -30.67
N ASN A 85 -0.95 3.30 -31.46
CA ASN A 85 -0.10 3.54 -32.62
C ASN A 85 1.26 4.01 -32.10
N LEU A 86 2.29 3.17 -32.26
CA LEU A 86 3.67 3.64 -32.19
C LEU A 86 3.91 4.52 -33.42
N ARG A 87 4.23 5.80 -33.19
CA ARG A 87 4.87 6.63 -34.21
C ARG A 87 6.38 6.43 -34.07
N GLU A 88 7.03 6.29 -35.21
CA GLU A 88 8.48 6.09 -35.40
C GLU A 88 9.32 7.15 -34.68
#